data_AF-A0A1I2QIJ4-F1
#
_entry.id   AF-A0A1I2QIJ4-F1
#
_cell.length_a   1.000
_cell.length_b   1.000
_cell.length_c   1.000
_cell.angle_alpha   90.00
_cell.angle_beta   90.00
_cell.angle_gamma   90.00
#
_symmetry.space_group_name_H-M   'P 1'
#
loop_
_entity.id
_entity.type
_entity.pdbx_description
1 polymer ?
#
loop_
_entity_poly.entity_id
_entity_poly.type
_entity_poly.pdbx_seq_one_letter_code
_entity_poly.pdbx_strand_id
1 'polypeptide(L)'
;MELLKYKTEIISRIINSNEVIVYGAGTMGTAVRKCITDAPYNLSVKCFIVKNMEDNAYSVDELPVIDTAHASTYKDSTILIALNSKFIPEVVNDLTEAGFTNLIPISFDGDEWSTIRGNWMRFHGIIPAGIIYLSDVSSENYKLNNIPSISDYFHIYVAHSIYDKNLIENTVDKPYEISIQVGAALTDQIMYDVRDCIGDDNISDRNRQYCELTGIYWAWKNDTADYIGFSHYRRKFVLTSEQFNAILTENIDIIVTEPIVNFATVRGQYAKDHIAKDWDIFIDVIGELAPEYLSAAELIQDSIYYYAYNMFIMKKDIFDEYCNFIFPILERCEELIGLKEDIYQNRYVGFLAERLLSIFIAKNLKYTIAIADKHFIE
;
A
#
# COMPACT_ATOMS: atom_id res chain seq x y z
N MET A 1 -20.90 -14.87 -9.63
CA MET A 1 -19.61 -14.94 -10.35
C MET A 1 -19.31 -13.71 -11.21
N GLU A 2 -20.30 -12.85 -11.53
CA GLU A 2 -20.13 -11.52 -12.16
C GLU A 2 -19.66 -10.40 -11.21
N LEU A 3 -19.53 -10.67 -9.91
CA LEU A 3 -19.24 -9.67 -8.87
C LEU A 3 -17.75 -9.49 -8.56
N LEU A 4 -16.90 -10.39 -9.07
CA LEU A 4 -15.45 -10.33 -8.89
C LEU A 4 -14.83 -9.69 -10.13
N LYS A 5 -14.18 -8.54 -9.94
CA LYS A 5 -13.54 -7.83 -11.04
C LYS A 5 -12.16 -8.41 -11.34
N TYR A 6 -11.38 -8.64 -10.30
CA TYR A 6 -10.04 -9.16 -10.43
C TYR A 6 -10.08 -10.69 -10.26
N LYS A 7 -9.90 -11.40 -11.38
CA LYS A 7 -9.91 -12.88 -11.44
C LYS A 7 -8.56 -13.38 -11.96
N THR A 8 -7.58 -13.43 -11.07
CA THR A 8 -6.33 -14.14 -11.37
C THR A 8 -6.55 -15.66 -11.30
N GLU A 9 -5.59 -16.43 -11.82
CA GLU A 9 -5.61 -17.89 -11.71
C GLU A 9 -5.62 -18.32 -10.23
N ILE A 10 -4.83 -17.65 -9.38
CA ILE A 10 -4.78 -17.91 -7.94
C ILE A 10 -6.13 -17.65 -7.29
N ILE A 11 -6.78 -16.52 -7.60
CA ILE A 11 -8.11 -16.21 -7.08
C ILE A 11 -9.14 -17.26 -7.51
N SER A 12 -9.05 -17.71 -8.77
CA SER A 12 -9.93 -18.77 -9.28
C SER A 12 -9.70 -20.09 -8.54
N ARG A 13 -8.45 -20.45 -8.23
CA ARG A 13 -8.12 -21.62 -7.41
C ARG A 13 -8.72 -21.49 -6.00
N ILE A 14 -8.55 -20.35 -5.35
CA ILE A 14 -9.10 -20.08 -4.01
C ILE A 14 -10.62 -20.25 -3.98
N ILE A 15 -11.32 -19.69 -4.97
CA ILE A 15 -12.78 -19.77 -5.07
C ILE A 15 -13.25 -21.21 -5.30
N ASN A 16 -12.55 -21.95 -6.17
CA ASN A 16 -12.91 -23.33 -6.50
C ASN A 16 -12.73 -24.30 -5.33
N SER A 17 -11.95 -23.94 -4.32
CA SER A 17 -11.76 -24.76 -3.13
C SER A 17 -13.01 -24.89 -2.26
N ASN A 18 -13.93 -23.90 -2.27
CA ASN A 18 -15.09 -23.72 -1.39
C ASN A 18 -14.79 -23.64 0.12
N GLU A 19 -13.77 -24.38 0.58
CA GLU A 19 -13.32 -24.50 1.95
C GLU A 19 -11.79 -24.37 1.99
N VAL A 20 -11.29 -23.55 2.92
CA VAL A 20 -9.86 -23.24 3.05
C VAL A 20 -9.41 -23.23 4.50
N ILE A 21 -8.10 -23.36 4.67
CA ILE A 21 -7.39 -23.18 5.93
C ILE A 21 -6.49 -21.95 5.81
N VAL A 22 -6.36 -21.17 6.87
CA VAL A 22 -5.45 -20.02 6.88
C VAL A 22 -4.24 -20.36 7.74
N TYR A 23 -3.04 -20.32 7.17
CA TYR A 23 -1.81 -20.40 7.95
C TYR A 23 -1.39 -18.99 8.40
N GLY A 24 -1.28 -18.81 9.70
CA GLY A 24 -1.04 -17.53 10.38
C GLY A 24 -2.29 -17.00 11.07
N ALA A 25 -2.28 -16.92 12.40
CA ALA A 25 -3.40 -16.43 13.22
C ALA A 25 -3.26 -14.94 13.66
N GLY A 26 -2.30 -14.22 13.07
CA GLY A 26 -2.06 -12.80 13.35
C GLY A 26 -2.94 -11.86 12.51
N THR A 27 -2.65 -10.55 12.58
CA THR A 27 -3.42 -9.48 11.90
C THR A 27 -3.74 -9.80 10.44
N MET A 28 -2.74 -10.25 9.68
CA MET A 28 -2.91 -10.54 8.26
C MET A 28 -3.81 -11.75 8.01
N GLY A 29 -3.62 -12.85 8.75
CA GLY A 29 -4.46 -14.04 8.60
C GLY A 29 -5.91 -13.78 8.97
N THR A 30 -6.16 -13.03 10.04
CA THR A 30 -7.51 -12.60 10.42
C THR A 30 -8.14 -11.71 9.34
N ALA A 31 -7.37 -10.79 8.74
CA ALA A 31 -7.85 -9.94 7.65
C ALA A 31 -8.18 -10.75 6.39
N VAL A 32 -7.30 -11.68 5.98
CA VAL A 32 -7.55 -12.60 4.86
C VAL A 32 -8.81 -13.40 5.11
N ARG A 33 -8.94 -14.02 6.29
CA ARG A 33 -10.13 -14.78 6.70
C ARG A 33 -11.39 -13.93 6.53
N LYS A 34 -11.41 -12.71 7.07
CA LYS A 34 -12.60 -11.85 7.01
C LYS A 34 -12.98 -11.49 5.58
N CYS A 35 -12.01 -11.12 4.73
CA CYS A 35 -12.30 -10.77 3.34
C CYS A 35 -12.83 -11.95 2.51
N ILE A 36 -12.35 -13.17 2.76
CA ILE A 36 -12.76 -14.35 1.98
C ILE A 36 -14.03 -15.04 2.50
N THR A 37 -14.37 -14.90 3.79
CA THR A 37 -15.61 -15.46 4.34
C THR A 37 -16.85 -14.67 3.93
N ASP A 38 -16.68 -13.36 3.74
CA ASP A 38 -17.76 -12.48 3.32
C ASP A 38 -17.94 -12.50 1.79
N ALA A 39 -19.01 -11.90 1.31
CA ALA A 39 -19.17 -11.62 -0.11
C ALA A 39 -18.03 -10.70 -0.59
N PRO A 40 -17.56 -10.82 -1.85
CA PRO A 40 -18.10 -11.64 -2.93
C PRO A 40 -17.62 -13.12 -2.93
N TYR A 41 -16.75 -13.50 -2.00
CA TYR A 41 -16.09 -14.81 -1.98
C TYR A 41 -16.95 -15.90 -1.33
N ASN A 42 -17.53 -15.62 -0.16
CA ASN A 42 -18.39 -16.53 0.60
C ASN A 42 -17.76 -17.92 0.88
N LEU A 43 -16.45 -17.95 1.17
CA LEU A 43 -15.72 -19.19 1.45
C LEU A 43 -15.87 -19.63 2.92
N SER A 44 -15.76 -20.94 3.16
CA SER A 44 -15.68 -21.47 4.51
C SER A 44 -14.22 -21.54 4.98
N VAL A 45 -13.91 -20.91 6.11
CA VAL A 45 -12.60 -21.09 6.79
C VAL A 45 -12.79 -21.99 8.00
N LYS A 46 -12.05 -23.11 8.07
CA LYS A 46 -12.23 -24.09 9.15
C LYS A 46 -11.42 -23.82 10.41
N CYS A 47 -10.19 -23.39 10.24
CA CYS A 47 -9.27 -23.15 11.33
C CYS A 47 -8.11 -22.27 10.85
N PHE A 48 -7.32 -21.83 11.82
CA PHE A 48 -5.99 -21.29 11.58
C PHE A 48 -4.95 -22.35 11.89
N ILE A 49 -3.93 -22.48 11.05
CA ILE A 49 -2.72 -23.25 11.35
C ILE A 49 -1.59 -22.28 11.74
N VAL A 50 -0.82 -22.63 12.75
CA VAL A 50 0.39 -21.91 13.16
C VAL A 50 1.57 -22.87 13.28
N LYS A 51 2.80 -22.33 13.35
CA LYS A 51 4.00 -23.15 13.56
C LYS A 51 3.93 -23.88 14.91
N ASN A 52 3.64 -23.14 15.97
CA ASN A 52 3.46 -23.64 17.33
C ASN A 52 2.44 -22.77 18.11
N MET A 53 2.06 -23.22 19.30
CA MET A 53 1.07 -22.53 20.15
C MET A 53 1.67 -21.53 21.13
N GLU A 54 2.99 -21.31 21.16
CA GLU A 54 3.68 -20.59 22.25
C GLU A 54 3.16 -19.16 22.45
N ASP A 55 2.84 -18.46 21.35
CA ASP A 55 2.32 -17.08 21.36
C ASP A 55 0.92 -16.97 20.72
N ASN A 56 0.21 -18.09 20.56
CA ASN A 56 -1.07 -18.12 19.86
C ASN A 56 -2.23 -18.48 20.80
N ALA A 57 -3.32 -17.72 20.70
CA ALA A 57 -4.58 -18.10 21.34
C ALA A 57 -5.10 -19.42 20.73
N TYR A 58 -5.86 -20.20 21.49
CA TYR A 58 -6.48 -21.43 21.00
C TYR A 58 -7.63 -21.19 20.01
N SER A 59 -8.11 -19.96 19.89
CA SER A 59 -9.12 -19.56 18.92
C SER A 59 -8.97 -18.10 18.49
N VAL A 60 -9.40 -17.81 17.26
CA VAL A 60 -9.51 -16.46 16.68
C VAL A 60 -10.85 -16.39 15.95
N ASP A 61 -11.68 -15.39 16.27
CA ASP A 61 -13.05 -15.24 15.73
C ASP A 61 -13.86 -16.54 15.77
N GLU A 62 -13.84 -17.22 16.93
CA GLU A 62 -14.51 -18.51 17.18
C GLU A 62 -13.97 -19.71 16.39
N LEU A 63 -12.99 -19.51 15.51
CA LEU A 63 -12.31 -20.57 14.79
C LEU A 63 -11.13 -21.12 15.61
N PRO A 64 -10.91 -22.44 15.61
CA PRO A 64 -9.78 -23.02 16.32
C PRO A 64 -8.46 -22.62 15.68
N VAL A 65 -7.44 -22.42 16.51
CA VAL A 65 -6.04 -22.31 16.10
C VAL A 65 -5.34 -23.60 16.49
N ILE A 66 -4.68 -24.23 15.52
CA ILE A 66 -3.98 -25.50 15.70
C ILE A 66 -2.54 -25.36 15.23
N ASP A 67 -1.62 -26.04 15.89
CA ASP A 67 -0.25 -26.11 15.38
C ASP A 67 -0.14 -27.10 14.21
N THR A 68 0.96 -27.00 13.47
CA THR A 68 1.22 -27.80 12.27
C THR A 68 1.30 -29.30 12.58
N ALA A 69 1.77 -29.69 13.76
CA ALA A 69 1.88 -31.10 14.16
C ALA A 69 0.51 -31.76 14.37
N HIS A 70 -0.48 -30.98 14.80
CA HIS A 70 -1.85 -31.44 15.02
C HIS A 70 -2.77 -31.23 13.80
N ALA A 71 -2.30 -30.60 12.73
CA ALA A 71 -3.09 -30.28 11.54
C ALA A 71 -3.09 -31.38 10.45
N SER A 72 -2.77 -32.62 10.81
CA SER A 72 -2.60 -33.74 9.85
C SER A 72 -3.84 -34.07 9.02
N THR A 73 -5.04 -33.76 9.51
CA THR A 73 -6.32 -33.95 8.79
C THR A 73 -6.52 -32.97 7.64
N TYR A 74 -5.70 -31.92 7.54
CA TYR A 74 -5.85 -30.85 6.55
C TYR A 74 -4.78 -30.87 5.45
N LYS A 75 -4.01 -31.96 5.32
CA LYS A 75 -2.88 -32.06 4.36
C LYS A 75 -3.26 -31.84 2.90
N ASP A 76 -4.46 -32.27 2.52
CA ASP A 76 -5.00 -32.14 1.17
C ASP A 76 -5.93 -30.92 1.02
N SER A 77 -6.15 -30.17 2.10
CA SER A 77 -6.95 -28.94 2.07
C SER A 77 -6.18 -27.80 1.40
N THR A 78 -6.90 -26.80 0.91
CA THR A 78 -6.27 -25.56 0.40
C THR A 78 -5.81 -24.71 1.58
N ILE A 79 -4.51 -24.42 1.64
CA ILE A 79 -3.91 -23.61 2.72
C ILE A 79 -3.48 -22.25 2.16
N LEU A 80 -4.10 -21.19 2.67
CA LEU A 80 -3.72 -19.82 2.39
C LEU A 80 -2.66 -19.39 3.41
N ILE A 81 -1.41 -19.22 2.97
CA ILE A 81 -0.30 -18.84 3.85
C ILE A 81 -0.24 -17.32 3.92
N ALA A 82 -0.89 -16.74 4.94
CA ALA A 82 -1.11 -15.31 5.08
C ALA A 82 -0.08 -14.68 6.04
N LEU A 83 1.10 -14.35 5.52
CA LEU A 83 2.25 -13.86 6.30
C LEU A 83 2.99 -12.71 5.61
N ASN A 84 3.90 -12.06 6.35
CA ASN A 84 4.90 -11.20 5.71
C ASN A 84 5.77 -12.04 4.75
N SER A 85 6.08 -11.49 3.56
CA SER A 85 6.79 -12.21 2.49
C SER A 85 8.09 -12.88 2.95
N LYS A 86 8.79 -12.28 3.93
CA LYS A 86 10.05 -12.85 4.45
C LYS A 86 9.91 -14.22 5.13
N PHE A 87 8.72 -14.57 5.63
CA PHE A 87 8.48 -15.82 6.34
C PHE A 87 7.87 -16.92 5.46
N ILE A 88 7.32 -16.54 4.31
CA ILE A 88 6.61 -17.45 3.42
C ILE A 88 7.50 -18.60 2.91
N PRO A 89 8.75 -18.37 2.43
CA PRO A 89 9.57 -19.46 1.90
C PRO A 89 9.86 -20.58 2.91
N GLU A 90 10.17 -20.20 4.16
CA GLU A 90 10.41 -21.16 5.25
C GLU A 90 9.14 -21.98 5.53
N VAL A 91 8.00 -21.31 5.67
CA VAL A 91 6.72 -21.97 5.97
C VAL A 91 6.25 -22.89 4.84
N VAL A 92 6.45 -22.49 3.58
CA VAL A 92 6.13 -23.35 2.43
C VAL A 92 6.97 -24.63 2.46
N ASN A 93 8.26 -24.52 2.77
CA ASN A 93 9.14 -25.69 2.90
C ASN A 93 8.70 -26.59 4.06
N ASP A 94 8.50 -26.04 5.26
CA ASP A 94 8.08 -26.78 6.45
C ASP A 94 6.76 -27.53 6.22
N LEU A 95 5.77 -26.88 5.60
CA LEU A 95 4.49 -27.50 5.27
C LEU A 95 4.63 -28.59 4.20
N THR A 96 5.46 -28.35 3.18
CA THR A 96 5.72 -29.36 2.14
C THR A 96 6.38 -30.60 2.74
N GLU A 97 7.37 -30.44 3.63
CA GLU A 97 8.02 -31.54 4.35
C GLU A 97 7.05 -32.28 5.28
N ALA A 98 6.12 -31.56 5.91
CA ALA A 98 5.04 -32.14 6.70
C ALA A 98 3.96 -32.84 5.83
N GLY A 99 4.03 -32.74 4.50
CA GLY A 99 3.17 -33.43 3.55
C GLY A 99 1.90 -32.68 3.17
N PHE A 100 1.86 -31.36 3.35
CA PHE A 100 0.79 -30.52 2.83
C PHE A 100 1.02 -30.23 1.35
N THR A 101 -0.03 -30.34 0.52
CA THR A 101 0.13 -30.37 -0.94
C THR A 101 -0.43 -29.16 -1.69
N ASN A 102 -1.46 -28.49 -1.14
CA ASN A 102 -2.12 -27.37 -1.81
C ASN A 102 -1.90 -26.05 -1.06
N LEU A 103 -0.69 -25.52 -1.22
CA LEU A 103 -0.23 -24.29 -0.57
C LEU A 103 -0.41 -23.09 -1.51
N ILE A 104 -1.04 -22.03 -1.02
CA ILE A 104 -1.21 -20.76 -1.72
C ILE A 104 -0.60 -19.65 -0.85
N PRO A 105 0.59 -19.16 -1.20
CA PRO A 105 1.18 -17.99 -0.56
C PRO A 105 0.31 -16.75 -0.77
N ILE A 106 0.04 -16.01 0.31
CA ILE A 106 -0.61 -14.71 0.28
C ILE A 106 0.29 -13.78 1.10
N SER A 107 1.09 -12.96 0.43
CA SER A 107 2.03 -12.04 1.09
C SER A 107 1.37 -10.69 1.39
N PHE A 108 1.78 -10.04 2.49
CA PHE A 108 1.19 -8.76 2.92
C PHE A 108 1.27 -7.68 1.84
N ASP A 109 2.38 -7.63 1.11
CA ASP A 109 2.62 -6.63 0.07
C ASP A 109 2.16 -7.08 -1.32
N GLY A 110 1.91 -8.38 -1.47
CA GLY A 110 1.65 -9.05 -2.73
C GLY A 110 0.33 -8.67 -3.39
N ASP A 111 0.24 -9.02 -4.66
CA ASP A 111 -0.88 -8.62 -5.51
C ASP A 111 -2.10 -9.50 -5.32
N GLU A 112 -1.93 -10.75 -4.87
CA GLU A 112 -3.03 -11.62 -4.47
C GLU A 112 -3.78 -11.02 -3.28
N TRP A 113 -3.06 -10.58 -2.24
CA TRP A 113 -3.71 -9.94 -1.10
C TRP A 113 -4.39 -8.63 -1.51
N SER A 114 -3.74 -7.85 -2.38
CA SER A 114 -4.30 -6.61 -2.94
C SER A 114 -5.60 -6.87 -3.69
N THR A 115 -5.61 -7.94 -4.49
CA THR A 115 -6.78 -8.40 -5.23
C THR A 115 -7.92 -8.85 -4.31
N ILE A 116 -7.62 -9.66 -3.29
CA ILE A 116 -8.64 -10.18 -2.35
C ILE A 116 -9.33 -9.02 -1.64
N ARG A 117 -8.56 -8.12 -1.03
CA ARG A 117 -9.14 -7.00 -0.28
C ARG A 117 -9.82 -5.98 -1.20
N GLY A 118 -9.29 -5.73 -2.40
CA GLY A 118 -9.89 -4.81 -3.37
C GLY A 118 -11.26 -5.28 -3.84
N ASN A 119 -11.39 -6.56 -4.21
CA ASN A 119 -12.69 -7.15 -4.55
C ASN A 119 -13.69 -7.07 -3.38
N TRP A 120 -13.24 -7.34 -2.15
CA TRP A 120 -14.08 -7.24 -0.95
C TRP A 120 -14.54 -5.79 -0.70
N MET A 121 -13.62 -4.81 -0.70
CA MET A 121 -13.94 -3.40 -0.49
C MET A 121 -14.90 -2.85 -1.55
N ARG A 122 -14.67 -3.19 -2.81
CA ARG A 122 -15.55 -2.82 -3.93
C ARG A 122 -16.95 -3.38 -3.75
N PHE A 123 -17.07 -4.66 -3.41
CA PHE A 123 -18.38 -5.30 -3.21
C PHE A 123 -19.17 -4.66 -2.07
N HIS A 124 -18.50 -4.33 -0.98
CA HIS A 124 -19.12 -3.75 0.21
C HIS A 124 -19.32 -2.22 0.14
N GLY A 125 -18.89 -1.56 -0.95
CA GLY A 125 -19.00 -0.11 -1.09
C GLY A 125 -18.23 0.65 -0.01
N ILE A 126 -17.07 0.12 0.42
CA ILE A 126 -16.25 0.72 1.48
C ILE A 126 -15.62 2.04 1.02
N ILE A 127 -15.27 2.12 -0.26
CA ILE A 127 -14.68 3.31 -0.87
C ILE A 127 -15.78 4.36 -1.11
N PRO A 128 -15.55 5.65 -0.78
CA PRO A 128 -16.52 6.73 -0.97
C PRO A 128 -17.12 6.79 -2.37
N ALA A 129 -18.43 7.06 -2.43
CA ALA A 129 -19.12 7.31 -3.68
C ALA A 129 -18.50 8.52 -4.39
N GLY A 130 -17.94 8.30 -5.58
CA GLY A 130 -17.25 9.32 -6.38
C GLY A 130 -15.81 8.96 -6.74
N ILE A 131 -15.16 8.07 -5.98
CA ILE A 131 -13.86 7.51 -6.37
C ILE A 131 -14.11 6.38 -7.37
N ILE A 132 -13.48 6.48 -8.55
CA ILE A 132 -13.62 5.50 -9.63
C ILE A 132 -12.45 4.52 -9.63
N TYR A 133 -12.59 3.37 -10.29
CA TYR A 133 -11.46 2.48 -10.58
C TYR A 133 -11.06 2.68 -12.04
N LEU A 134 -9.77 2.92 -12.31
CA LEU A 134 -9.28 3.06 -13.70
C LEU A 134 -9.53 1.81 -14.53
N SER A 135 -9.58 0.64 -13.89
CA SER A 135 -9.93 -0.62 -14.53
C SER A 135 -11.40 -0.70 -14.97
N ASP A 136 -12.29 0.24 -14.55
CA ASP A 136 -13.68 0.35 -15.07
C ASP A 136 -13.78 1.26 -16.29
N VAL A 137 -12.74 2.05 -16.58
CA VAL A 137 -12.76 2.98 -17.70
C VAL A 137 -12.58 2.19 -19.01
N SER A 138 -13.62 2.19 -19.85
CA SER A 138 -13.66 1.40 -21.09
C SER A 138 -12.51 1.78 -22.03
N SER A 139 -11.58 0.85 -22.24
CA SER A 139 -10.42 1.04 -23.11
C SER A 139 -10.79 1.27 -24.59
N GLU A 140 -12.01 0.92 -25.01
CA GLU A 140 -12.45 1.08 -26.40
C GLU A 140 -12.65 2.54 -26.82
N ASN A 141 -13.00 3.43 -25.87
CA ASN A 141 -13.22 4.85 -26.16
C ASN A 141 -11.92 5.66 -26.27
N TYR A 142 -10.79 5.12 -25.81
CA TYR A 142 -9.51 5.84 -25.70
C TYR A 142 -8.38 5.25 -26.56
N LYS A 143 -8.74 4.41 -27.54
CA LYS A 143 -7.82 3.96 -28.62
C LYS A 143 -7.53 5.12 -29.58
N LEU A 144 -6.72 6.08 -29.16
CA LEU A 144 -6.26 7.16 -30.05
C LEU A 144 -4.99 6.73 -30.78
N ASN A 145 -4.93 7.00 -32.09
CA ASN A 145 -3.82 6.63 -32.97
C ASN A 145 -2.56 7.51 -32.81
N ASN A 146 -2.56 8.52 -31.93
CA ASN A 146 -1.43 9.40 -31.66
C ASN A 146 -1.48 9.84 -30.20
N ILE A 147 -0.82 9.09 -29.32
CA ILE A 147 -0.57 9.53 -27.95
C ILE A 147 0.69 10.40 -28.02
N PRO A 148 0.66 11.70 -27.65
CA PRO A 148 1.90 12.43 -27.37
C PRO A 148 2.71 11.68 -26.32
N SER A 149 4.03 11.90 -26.24
CA SER A 149 4.86 11.06 -25.35
C SER A 149 4.31 11.16 -23.92
N ILE A 150 4.03 10.03 -23.28
CA ILE A 150 3.51 10.01 -21.89
C ILE A 150 4.45 10.81 -20.97
N SER A 151 5.75 10.75 -21.23
CA SER A 151 6.79 11.51 -20.53
C SER A 151 6.66 13.03 -20.64
N ASP A 152 5.92 13.56 -21.63
CA ASP A 152 5.72 15.01 -21.78
C ASP A 152 4.73 15.56 -20.75
N TYR A 153 3.87 14.68 -20.19
CA TYR A 153 2.82 15.04 -19.24
C TYR A 153 3.06 14.44 -17.85
N PHE A 154 3.57 13.22 -17.80
CA PHE A 154 3.68 12.44 -16.57
C PHE A 154 5.14 12.21 -16.21
N HIS A 155 5.53 12.69 -15.03
CA HIS A 155 6.79 12.33 -14.38
C HIS A 155 6.47 11.47 -13.16
N ILE A 156 6.65 10.15 -13.28
CA ILE A 156 6.39 9.20 -12.19
C ILE A 156 7.71 8.76 -11.60
N TYR A 157 8.05 9.29 -10.43
CA TYR A 157 9.28 8.97 -9.73
C TYR A 157 9.21 7.58 -9.10
N VAL A 158 10.29 6.82 -9.22
CA VAL A 158 10.48 5.53 -8.53
C VAL A 158 11.60 5.72 -7.51
N ALA A 159 11.24 5.66 -6.22
CA ALA A 159 12.21 5.83 -5.14
C ALA A 159 13.09 4.60 -4.99
N HIS A 160 14.40 4.83 -5.01
CA HIS A 160 15.45 3.85 -4.79
C HIS A 160 16.38 4.26 -3.66
N SER A 161 16.76 3.30 -2.81
CA SER A 161 17.73 3.49 -1.73
C SER A 161 18.90 2.53 -1.87
N ILE A 162 20.07 2.91 -1.35
CA ILE A 162 21.24 2.01 -1.29
C ILE A 162 20.98 0.77 -0.40
N TYR A 163 19.88 0.78 0.36
CA TYR A 163 19.41 -0.32 1.19
C TYR A 163 18.34 -1.19 0.50
N ASP A 164 18.03 -0.91 -0.76
CA ASP A 164 17.08 -1.70 -1.55
C ASP A 164 17.55 -3.16 -1.62
N LYS A 165 16.59 -4.07 -1.49
CA LYS A 165 16.85 -5.50 -1.64
C LYS A 165 17.03 -5.87 -3.10
N ASN A 166 17.86 -6.89 -3.36
CA ASN A 166 17.89 -7.54 -4.66
C ASN A 166 16.52 -8.13 -4.99
N LEU A 167 16.01 -7.80 -6.17
CA LEU A 167 14.74 -8.30 -6.69
C LEU A 167 14.96 -9.63 -7.40
N ILE A 168 14.00 -10.53 -7.25
CA ILE A 168 13.95 -11.82 -7.95
C ILE A 168 13.41 -11.59 -9.37
N GLU A 169 12.42 -10.70 -9.49
CA GLU A 169 11.85 -10.31 -10.77
C GLU A 169 12.69 -9.23 -11.47
N ASN A 170 13.04 -9.49 -12.73
CA ASN A 170 13.70 -8.50 -13.58
C ASN A 170 12.63 -7.59 -14.20
N THR A 171 12.55 -6.35 -13.72
CA THR A 171 11.73 -5.31 -14.34
C THR A 171 12.62 -4.28 -15.02
N VAL A 172 12.17 -3.76 -16.15
CA VAL A 172 12.79 -2.62 -16.83
C VAL A 172 11.94 -1.40 -16.53
N ASP A 173 12.59 -0.29 -16.18
CA ASP A 173 11.89 0.97 -15.97
C ASP A 173 11.13 1.38 -17.24
N LYS A 174 9.88 1.77 -17.05
CA LYS A 174 9.03 2.19 -18.15
C LYS A 174 9.47 3.60 -18.61
N PRO A 175 9.20 4.00 -19.87
CA PRO A 175 9.64 5.29 -20.39
C PRO A 175 9.14 6.53 -19.61
N TYR A 176 8.06 6.39 -18.84
CA TYR A 176 7.49 7.44 -17.99
C TYR A 176 7.95 7.38 -16.53
N GLU A 177 8.75 6.37 -16.17
CA GLU A 177 9.31 6.20 -14.83
C GLU A 177 10.66 6.92 -14.73
N ILE A 178 10.84 7.67 -13.64
CA ILE A 178 12.07 8.40 -13.35
C ILE A 178 12.66 7.84 -12.06
N SER A 179 13.72 7.05 -12.17
CA SER A 179 14.39 6.48 -11.02
C SER A 179 15.13 7.57 -10.24
N ILE A 180 14.75 7.78 -8.97
CA ILE A 180 15.33 8.77 -8.07
C ILE A 180 16.00 8.07 -6.88
N GLN A 181 17.27 8.38 -6.65
CA GLN A 181 17.95 7.95 -5.44
C GLN A 181 17.55 8.84 -4.27
N VAL A 182 16.94 8.25 -3.25
CA VAL A 182 16.58 8.91 -1.99
C VAL A 182 17.66 8.71 -0.92
N GLY A 183 17.79 9.68 -0.02
CA GLY A 183 18.84 9.70 1.02
C GLY A 183 20.24 9.84 0.45
N ALA A 184 20.38 10.43 -0.75
CA ALA A 184 21.66 10.55 -1.43
C ALA A 184 22.67 11.45 -0.69
N ALA A 185 22.22 12.35 0.19
CA ALA A 185 23.11 13.13 1.07
C ALA A 185 23.77 12.29 2.18
N LEU A 186 23.29 11.07 2.44
CA LEU A 186 23.75 10.20 3.52
C LEU A 186 24.78 9.15 3.07
N THR A 187 25.22 9.19 1.81
CA THR A 187 26.11 8.20 1.20
C THR A 187 26.91 8.77 0.04
N ASP A 188 28.13 8.26 -0.16
CA ASP A 188 28.94 8.58 -1.34
C ASP A 188 28.59 7.70 -2.57
N GLN A 189 27.75 6.67 -2.39
CA GLN A 189 27.33 5.80 -3.49
C GLN A 189 26.29 6.48 -4.36
N ILE A 190 26.53 6.51 -5.67
CA ILE A 190 25.62 7.07 -6.67
C ILE A 190 25.05 5.92 -7.50
N MET A 191 23.73 5.75 -7.46
CA MET A 191 23.01 4.72 -8.20
C MET A 191 22.31 5.27 -9.45
N TYR A 192 21.83 6.52 -9.38
CA TYR A 192 21.04 7.17 -10.42
C TYR A 192 21.46 8.63 -10.60
N ASP A 193 21.19 9.19 -11.78
CA ASP A 193 21.49 10.59 -12.10
C ASP A 193 20.58 11.55 -11.31
N VAL A 194 19.30 11.21 -11.20
CA VAL A 194 18.33 11.95 -10.38
C VAL A 194 18.48 11.53 -8.92
N ARG A 195 18.77 12.50 -8.06
CA ARG A 195 19.03 12.29 -6.64
C ARG A 195 18.37 13.38 -5.84
N ASP A 196 17.79 13.01 -4.71
CA ASP A 196 17.04 13.93 -3.86
C ASP A 196 17.91 15.00 -3.15
N CYS A 197 19.24 14.93 -3.27
CA CYS A 197 20.18 15.90 -2.72
C CYS A 197 20.64 16.98 -3.71
N ILE A 198 20.16 16.94 -4.97
CA ILE A 198 20.56 17.90 -6.01
C ILE A 198 19.72 19.18 -5.91
N GLY A 199 20.35 20.35 -5.99
CA GLY A 199 19.67 21.65 -5.88
C GLY A 199 19.66 22.19 -4.45
N ASP A 200 19.27 23.46 -4.31
CA ASP A 200 19.42 24.19 -3.04
C ASP A 200 18.28 23.90 -2.03
N ASP A 201 17.08 23.53 -2.49
CA ASP A 201 15.91 23.24 -1.65
C ASP A 201 15.63 21.74 -1.64
N ASN A 202 16.18 21.04 -0.64
CA ASN A 202 15.97 19.61 -0.44
C ASN A 202 16.10 19.21 1.05
N ILE A 203 15.64 18.01 1.37
CA ILE A 203 15.68 17.42 2.72
C ILE A 203 16.31 16.02 2.71
N SER A 204 17.24 15.76 1.79
CA SER A 204 17.84 14.42 1.59
C SER A 204 18.53 13.87 2.85
N ASP A 205 19.11 14.74 3.67
CA ASP A 205 19.75 14.40 4.95
C ASP A 205 18.76 13.89 6.01
N ARG A 206 17.46 14.20 5.87
CA ARG A 206 16.39 13.76 6.78
C ARG A 206 15.80 12.39 6.41
N ASN A 207 16.33 11.71 5.38
CA ASN A 207 15.81 10.43 4.87
C ASN A 207 15.69 9.32 5.93
N ARG A 208 16.51 9.35 7.00
CA ARG A 208 16.39 8.35 8.10
C ARG A 208 15.02 8.37 8.80
N GLN A 209 14.36 9.53 8.86
CA GLN A 209 13.02 9.67 9.44
C GLN A 209 11.96 9.79 8.34
N TYR A 210 12.26 10.58 7.31
CA TYR A 210 11.35 10.91 6.21
C TYR A 210 11.21 9.80 5.16
N CYS A 211 12.13 8.84 5.13
CA CYS A 211 12.15 7.77 4.14
C CYS A 211 12.01 8.35 2.73
N GLU A 212 11.13 7.78 1.90
CA GLU A 212 10.94 8.16 0.50
C GLU A 212 10.32 9.56 0.32
N LEU A 213 9.82 10.19 1.40
CA LEU A 213 9.31 11.56 1.36
C LEU A 213 10.37 12.58 0.96
N THR A 214 11.66 12.28 1.12
CA THR A 214 12.73 13.17 0.65
C THR A 214 12.74 13.29 -0.87
N GLY A 215 12.41 12.20 -1.58
CA GLY A 215 12.19 12.23 -3.03
C GLY A 215 10.91 12.99 -3.41
N ILE A 216 9.83 12.83 -2.63
CA ILE A 216 8.58 13.60 -2.84
C ILE A 216 8.84 15.10 -2.66
N TYR A 217 9.54 15.50 -1.60
CA TYR A 217 9.91 16.90 -1.36
C TYR A 217 10.78 17.44 -2.50
N TRP A 218 11.76 16.65 -2.96
CA TRP A 218 12.61 17.05 -4.08
C TRP A 218 11.79 17.30 -5.35
N ALA A 219 10.87 16.39 -5.72
CA ALA A 219 9.99 16.57 -6.86
C ALA A 219 9.08 17.80 -6.72
N TRP A 220 8.60 18.08 -5.50
CA TRP A 220 7.80 19.28 -5.19
C TRP A 220 8.56 20.58 -5.52
N LYS A 221 9.85 20.64 -5.24
CA LYS A 221 10.66 21.84 -5.45
C LYS A 221 11.27 21.96 -6.85
N ASN A 222 11.45 20.84 -7.56
CA ASN A 222 12.30 20.80 -8.75
C ASN A 222 11.59 20.36 -10.03
N ASP A 223 10.35 19.90 -9.98
CA ASP A 223 9.60 19.45 -11.16
C ASP A 223 8.40 20.35 -11.48
N THR A 224 8.03 20.41 -12.75
CA THR A 224 6.92 21.19 -13.29
C THR A 224 6.07 20.43 -14.31
N ALA A 225 6.23 19.11 -14.46
CA ALA A 225 5.36 18.31 -15.32
C ALA A 225 3.89 18.40 -14.88
N ASP A 226 2.97 18.20 -15.84
CA ASP A 226 1.52 18.34 -15.61
C ASP A 226 1.01 17.37 -14.53
N TYR A 227 1.57 16.17 -14.47
CA TYR A 227 1.33 15.16 -13.44
C TYR A 227 2.64 14.72 -12.80
N ILE A 228 2.66 14.75 -11.47
CA ILE A 228 3.75 14.21 -10.65
C ILE A 228 3.25 12.95 -9.96
N GLY A 229 4.00 11.86 -10.10
CA GLY A 229 3.72 10.59 -9.46
C GLY A 229 4.87 10.06 -8.65
N PHE A 230 4.55 9.16 -7.73
CA PHE A 230 5.52 8.51 -6.86
C PHE A 230 5.21 7.03 -6.66
N SER A 231 6.23 6.20 -6.83
CA SER A 231 6.23 4.75 -6.69
C SER A 231 7.45 4.30 -5.89
N HIS A 232 7.42 3.05 -5.41
CA HIS A 232 8.58 2.42 -4.76
C HIS A 232 9.30 1.52 -5.74
N TYR A 233 10.58 1.26 -5.49
CA TYR A 233 11.35 0.28 -6.27
C TYR A 233 10.69 -1.11 -6.38
N ARG A 234 9.87 -1.50 -5.40
CA ARG A 234 9.10 -2.78 -5.36
C ARG A 234 7.60 -2.65 -5.53
N ARG A 235 7.06 -1.44 -5.68
CA ARG A 235 5.62 -1.22 -5.87
C ARG A 235 5.46 -0.18 -6.96
N LYS A 236 5.08 -0.63 -8.15
CA LYS A 236 4.91 0.22 -9.33
C LYS A 236 3.46 0.25 -9.77
N PHE A 237 2.99 1.40 -10.26
CA PHE A 237 1.68 1.49 -10.90
C PHE A 237 1.62 0.65 -12.17
N VAL A 238 0.49 -0.02 -12.38
CA VAL A 238 0.20 -0.78 -13.61
C VAL A 238 -0.81 0.02 -14.42
N LEU A 239 -0.28 0.86 -15.31
CA LEU A 239 -1.07 1.70 -16.21
C LEU A 239 -0.82 1.32 -17.67
N THR A 240 -1.90 1.10 -18.42
CA THR A 240 -1.87 0.94 -19.88
C THR A 240 -1.91 2.30 -20.57
N SER A 241 -1.54 2.34 -21.85
CA SER A 241 -1.64 3.54 -22.67
C SER A 241 -3.07 4.09 -22.73
N GLU A 242 -4.07 3.22 -22.78
CA GLU A 242 -5.49 3.62 -22.74
C GLU A 242 -5.88 4.25 -21.40
N GLN A 243 -5.31 3.78 -20.30
CA GLN A 243 -5.55 4.37 -18.98
C GLN A 243 -4.90 5.75 -18.84
N PHE A 244 -3.70 5.97 -19.38
CA PHE A 244 -3.12 7.31 -19.48
C PHE A 244 -4.00 8.26 -20.31
N ASN A 245 -4.51 7.81 -21.45
CA ASN A 245 -5.43 8.60 -22.27
C ASN A 245 -6.73 8.92 -21.54
N ALA A 246 -7.28 7.95 -20.80
CA ALA A 246 -8.44 8.16 -19.96
C ALA A 246 -8.18 9.20 -18.86
N ILE A 247 -7.03 9.15 -18.19
CA ILE A 247 -6.63 10.14 -17.18
C ILE A 247 -6.68 11.55 -17.77
N LEU A 248 -6.09 11.75 -18.95
CA LEU A 248 -6.07 13.06 -19.62
C LEU A 248 -7.46 13.48 -20.12
N THR A 249 -8.22 12.56 -20.72
CA THR A 249 -9.51 12.86 -21.37
C THR A 249 -10.62 13.11 -20.35
N GLU A 250 -10.67 12.29 -19.30
CA GLU A 250 -11.63 12.42 -18.20
C GLU A 250 -11.16 13.44 -17.15
N ASN A 251 -10.01 14.06 -17.37
CA ASN A 251 -9.44 15.09 -16.50
C ASN A 251 -9.28 14.63 -15.04
N ILE A 252 -8.83 13.40 -14.85
CA ILE A 252 -8.64 12.77 -13.53
C ILE A 252 -7.57 13.54 -12.77
N ASP A 253 -7.88 13.96 -11.54
CA ASP A 253 -7.05 14.87 -10.75
C ASP A 253 -6.00 14.11 -9.92
N ILE A 254 -6.42 12.99 -9.32
CA ILE A 254 -5.61 12.19 -8.41
C ILE A 254 -5.79 10.71 -8.72
N ILE A 255 -4.68 9.99 -8.79
CA ILE A 255 -4.62 8.54 -8.92
C ILE A 255 -3.91 8.00 -7.67
N VAL A 256 -4.50 7.01 -7.02
CA VAL A 256 -3.95 6.32 -5.86
C VAL A 256 -4.01 4.81 -6.06
N THR A 257 -3.29 4.04 -5.25
CA THR A 257 -3.39 2.58 -5.30
C THR A 257 -4.63 2.07 -4.58
N GLU A 258 -4.97 0.80 -4.76
CA GLU A 258 -5.92 0.11 -3.88
C GLU A 258 -5.51 0.29 -2.41
N PRO A 259 -6.42 0.75 -1.53
CA PRO A 259 -6.07 0.94 -0.12
C PRO A 259 -5.83 -0.40 0.58
N ILE A 260 -5.28 -0.32 1.80
CA ILE A 260 -5.17 -1.48 2.66
C ILE A 260 -6.26 -1.47 3.72
N VAL A 261 -6.68 -2.65 4.17
CA VAL A 261 -7.72 -2.84 5.19
C VAL A 261 -7.12 -3.13 6.57
N ASN A 262 -7.63 -2.43 7.58
CA ASN A 262 -7.30 -2.55 9.00
C ASN A 262 -8.59 -2.67 9.82
N PHE A 263 -9.00 -3.89 10.13
CA PHE A 263 -10.26 -4.12 10.83
C PHE A 263 -10.29 -3.64 12.29
N ALA A 264 -9.14 -3.30 12.88
CA ALA A 264 -9.03 -2.73 14.22
C ALA A 264 -9.14 -1.19 14.26
N THR A 265 -9.33 -0.54 13.10
CA THR A 265 -9.14 0.90 12.78
C THR A 265 -7.71 1.30 12.39
N VAL A 266 -7.56 2.41 11.66
CA VAL A 266 -6.25 2.96 11.25
C VAL A 266 -5.42 3.35 12.46
N ARG A 267 -6.01 4.03 13.47
CA ARG A 267 -5.29 4.34 14.72
C ARG A 267 -5.00 3.08 15.53
N GLY A 268 -5.95 2.15 15.61
CA GLY A 268 -5.75 0.88 16.30
C GLY A 268 -4.56 0.11 15.74
N GLN A 269 -4.42 0.08 14.40
CA GLN A 269 -3.27 -0.52 13.74
C GLN A 269 -1.97 0.27 14.00
N TYR A 270 -2.01 1.60 13.91
CA TYR A 270 -0.83 2.42 14.20
C TYR A 270 -0.32 2.18 15.63
N ALA A 271 -1.20 2.19 16.63
CA ALA A 271 -0.84 1.97 18.03
C ALA A 271 -0.33 0.55 18.32
N LYS A 272 -0.67 -0.43 17.48
CA LYS A 272 -0.18 -1.81 17.56
C LYS A 272 1.24 -1.94 17.03
N ASP A 273 1.54 -1.27 15.92
CA ASP A 273 2.83 -1.40 15.22
C ASP A 273 3.85 -0.32 15.59
N HIS A 274 3.37 0.79 16.15
CA HIS A 274 4.14 2.00 16.41
C HIS A 274 3.81 2.61 17.79
N ILE A 275 4.58 3.64 18.17
CA ILE A 275 4.38 4.33 19.45
C ILE A 275 3.10 5.17 19.41
N ALA A 276 2.07 4.75 20.14
CA ALA A 276 0.75 5.39 20.16
C ALA A 276 0.81 6.91 20.48
N LYS A 277 1.74 7.34 21.33
CA LYS A 277 1.91 8.76 21.67
C LYS A 277 2.25 9.65 20.46
N ASP A 278 2.94 9.10 19.46
CA ASP A 278 3.27 9.84 18.24
C ASP A 278 2.00 10.18 17.46
N TRP A 279 0.99 9.30 17.50
CA TRP A 279 -0.32 9.55 16.90
C TRP A 279 -1.08 10.67 17.61
N ASP A 280 -1.05 10.70 18.95
CA ASP A 280 -1.74 11.75 19.71
C ASP A 280 -1.15 13.13 19.38
N ILE A 281 0.19 13.23 19.33
CA ILE A 281 0.88 14.46 18.87
C ILE A 281 0.50 14.81 17.44
N PHE A 282 0.44 13.82 16.55
CA PHE A 282 0.08 14.01 15.16
C PHE A 282 -1.31 14.63 14.98
N ILE A 283 -2.31 14.15 15.72
CA ILE A 283 -3.67 14.71 15.68
C ILE A 283 -3.70 16.13 16.26
N ASP A 284 -3.01 16.38 17.37
CA ASP A 284 -2.90 17.72 17.95
C ASP A 284 -2.29 18.72 16.97
N VAL A 285 -1.22 18.31 16.25
CA VAL A 285 -0.56 19.14 15.23
C VAL A 285 -1.47 19.43 14.03
N ILE A 286 -2.28 18.45 13.58
CA ILE A 286 -3.29 18.71 12.54
C ILE A 286 -4.30 19.77 13.03
N GLY A 287 -4.77 19.65 14.27
CA GLY A 287 -5.67 20.64 14.87
C GLY A 287 -5.06 22.04 14.99
N GLU A 288 -3.75 22.13 15.21
CA GLU A 288 -2.99 23.40 15.29
C GLU A 288 -2.80 24.04 13.91
N LEU A 289 -2.28 23.28 12.94
CA LEU A 289 -1.78 23.83 11.68
C LEU A 289 -2.77 23.75 10.51
N ALA A 290 -3.71 22.80 10.56
CA ALA A 290 -4.66 22.54 9.48
C ALA A 290 -6.03 22.14 10.06
N PRO A 291 -6.66 23.00 10.88
CA PRO A 291 -7.92 22.67 11.57
C PRO A 291 -9.06 22.28 10.62
N GLU A 292 -9.03 22.75 9.36
CA GLU A 292 -9.97 22.36 8.33
C GLU A 292 -9.87 20.88 7.91
N TYR A 293 -8.75 20.21 8.19
CA TYR A 293 -8.53 18.77 7.96
C TYR A 293 -8.86 17.91 9.21
N LEU A 294 -9.13 18.51 10.37
CA LEU A 294 -9.31 17.77 11.62
C LEU A 294 -10.45 16.76 11.55
N SER A 295 -11.61 17.13 10.99
CA SER A 295 -12.73 16.19 10.82
C SER A 295 -12.40 15.03 9.86
N ALA A 296 -11.55 15.27 8.86
CA ALA A 296 -11.07 14.20 7.99
C ALA A 296 -10.06 13.29 8.71
N ALA A 297 -9.23 13.85 9.59
CA ALA A 297 -8.32 13.08 10.44
C ALA A 297 -9.08 12.18 11.42
N GLU A 298 -10.12 12.69 12.08
CA GLU A 298 -11.01 11.91 12.95
C GLU A 298 -11.70 10.78 12.17
N LEU A 299 -12.21 11.06 10.97
CA LEU A 299 -12.81 10.04 10.10
C LEU A 299 -11.82 8.93 9.73
N ILE A 300 -10.60 9.30 9.30
CA ILE A 300 -9.59 8.32 8.89
C ILE A 300 -9.08 7.51 10.09
N GLN A 301 -8.94 8.13 11.25
CA GLN A 301 -8.54 7.45 12.49
C GLN A 301 -9.44 6.24 12.81
N ASP A 302 -10.75 6.41 12.66
CA ASP A 302 -11.76 5.38 12.95
C ASP A 302 -12.10 4.50 11.73
N SER A 303 -11.57 4.85 10.56
CA SER A 303 -11.74 4.06 9.33
C SER A 303 -11.08 2.70 9.43
N ILE A 304 -11.58 1.74 8.64
CA ILE A 304 -10.98 0.42 8.45
C ILE A 304 -10.05 0.36 7.23
N TYR A 305 -9.78 1.48 6.57
CA TYR A 305 -8.87 1.51 5.42
C TYR A 305 -8.09 2.81 5.34
N TYR A 306 -6.93 2.74 4.69
CA TYR A 306 -6.13 3.90 4.31
C TYR A 306 -5.29 3.60 3.06
N TYR A 307 -4.91 4.64 2.33
CA TYR A 307 -3.98 4.58 1.21
C TYR A 307 -2.55 4.55 1.75
N ALA A 308 -1.92 3.38 1.69
CA ALA A 308 -0.59 3.15 2.21
C ALA A 308 0.51 3.55 1.21
N TYR A 309 1.76 3.47 1.66
CA TYR A 309 2.97 3.60 0.86
C TYR A 309 3.23 5.00 0.26
N ASN A 310 2.45 6.05 0.53
CA ASN A 310 2.67 7.36 -0.12
C ASN A 310 2.74 7.29 -1.66
N MET A 311 2.01 6.35 -2.28
CA MET A 311 1.97 6.19 -3.73
C MET A 311 0.77 6.93 -4.33
N PHE A 312 1.06 7.80 -5.29
CA PHE A 312 0.05 8.59 -5.98
C PHE A 312 0.55 9.04 -7.36
N ILE A 313 -0.37 9.52 -8.19
CA ILE A 313 -0.10 10.39 -9.34
C ILE A 313 -1.11 11.53 -9.23
N MET A 314 -0.64 12.78 -9.16
CA MET A 314 -1.48 13.96 -8.97
C MET A 314 -1.16 14.98 -10.03
N LYS A 315 -2.15 15.78 -10.45
CA LYS A 315 -1.87 17.01 -11.17
C LYS A 315 -0.95 17.92 -10.35
N LYS A 316 -0.09 18.68 -11.03
CA LYS A 316 0.95 19.48 -10.37
C LYS A 316 0.43 20.45 -9.31
N ASP A 317 -0.64 21.16 -9.61
CA ASP A 317 -1.26 22.13 -8.70
C ASP A 317 -1.82 21.46 -7.44
N ILE A 318 -2.41 20.28 -7.59
CA ILE A 318 -2.92 19.46 -6.48
C ILE A 318 -1.77 18.82 -5.69
N PHE A 319 -0.71 18.39 -6.37
CA PHE A 319 0.50 17.91 -5.73
C PHE A 319 1.17 19.01 -4.88
N ASP A 320 1.16 20.26 -5.36
CA ASP A 320 1.62 21.41 -4.59
C ASP A 320 0.73 21.67 -3.37
N GLU A 321 -0.60 21.62 -3.52
CA GLU A 321 -1.54 21.71 -2.39
C GLU A 321 -1.27 20.61 -1.36
N TYR A 322 -1.09 19.36 -1.82
CA TYR A 322 -0.78 18.22 -0.98
C TYR A 322 0.54 18.42 -0.20
N CYS A 323 1.62 18.83 -0.88
CA CYS A 323 2.91 19.04 -0.23
C CYS A 323 2.87 20.21 0.77
N ASN A 324 2.19 21.31 0.43
CA ASN A 324 1.98 22.43 1.36
C ASN A 324 1.17 22.02 2.59
N PHE A 325 0.29 21.03 2.48
CA PHE A 325 -0.43 20.46 3.62
C PHE A 325 0.47 19.54 4.46
N ILE A 326 1.14 18.56 3.85
CA ILE A 326 1.81 17.49 4.61
C ILE A 326 3.12 17.91 5.26
N PHE A 327 3.98 18.67 4.57
CA PHE A 327 5.34 18.91 5.06
C PHE A 327 5.38 19.77 6.33
N PRO A 328 4.62 20.87 6.45
CA PRO A 328 4.56 21.63 7.70
C PRO A 328 4.08 20.81 8.90
N ILE A 329 3.10 19.93 8.70
CA ILE A 329 2.60 19.02 9.75
C ILE A 329 3.69 18.03 10.17
N LEU A 330 4.36 17.42 9.19
CA LEU A 330 5.42 16.44 9.45
C LEU A 330 6.62 17.08 10.16
N GLU A 331 7.03 18.28 9.75
CA GLU A 331 8.08 19.07 10.40
C GLU A 331 7.71 19.38 11.84
N ARG A 332 6.48 19.83 12.09
CA ARG A 332 6.01 20.10 13.44
C ARG A 332 5.94 18.85 14.32
N CYS A 333 5.55 17.71 13.75
CA CYS A 333 5.62 16.43 14.44
C CYS A 333 7.08 16.04 14.74
N GLU A 334 8.00 16.28 13.81
CA GLU A 334 9.43 16.02 14.01
C GLU A 334 10.00 16.86 15.15
N GLU A 335 9.69 18.16 15.22
CA GLU A 335 10.10 19.06 16.30
C GLU A 335 9.63 18.58 17.69
N LEU A 336 8.39 18.10 17.79
CA LEU A 336 7.78 17.72 19.06
C LEU A 336 8.17 16.31 19.52
N ILE A 337 8.38 15.39 18.57
CA ILE A 337 8.70 13.98 18.87
C ILE A 337 10.21 13.78 18.97
N GLY A 338 10.98 14.39 18.07
CA GLY A 338 12.44 14.25 18.00
C GLY A 338 12.92 12.86 17.58
N LEU A 339 14.22 12.64 17.77
CA LEU A 339 14.88 11.38 17.42
C LEU A 339 14.50 10.24 18.36
N LYS A 340 14.43 9.03 17.80
CA LYS A 340 14.22 7.79 18.55
C LYS A 340 15.44 6.88 18.40
N GLU A 341 15.78 6.17 19.49
CA GLU A 341 16.91 5.22 19.50
C GLU A 341 16.64 3.99 18.61
N ASP A 342 15.39 3.50 18.60
CA ASP A 342 14.98 2.40 17.73
C ASP A 342 14.91 2.88 16.28
N ILE A 343 15.78 2.33 15.43
CA ILE A 343 15.93 2.73 14.02
C ILE A 343 14.62 2.55 13.24
N TYR A 344 13.83 1.51 13.55
CA TYR A 344 12.57 1.26 12.86
C TYR A 344 11.51 2.27 13.27
N GLN A 345 11.33 2.51 14.57
CA GLN A 345 10.40 3.50 15.11
C GLN A 345 10.81 4.93 14.77
N ASN A 346 12.11 5.21 14.56
CA ASN A 346 12.60 6.52 14.14
C ASN A 346 12.05 6.94 12.75
N ARG A 347 11.47 6.00 11.98
CA ARG A 347 10.78 6.27 10.71
C ARG A 347 9.34 6.77 10.88
N TYR A 348 8.95 7.18 12.09
CA TYR A 348 7.58 7.60 12.41
C TYR A 348 7.04 8.69 11.48
N VAL A 349 7.88 9.62 11.00
CA VAL A 349 7.48 10.66 10.04
C VAL A 349 6.93 10.01 8.76
N GLY A 350 7.64 9.03 8.19
CA GLY A 350 7.17 8.24 7.06
C GLY A 350 5.84 7.52 7.36
N PHE A 351 5.72 6.92 8.55
CA PHE A 351 4.49 6.21 8.95
C PHE A 351 3.28 7.15 9.09
N LEU A 352 3.47 8.36 9.61
CA LEU A 352 2.44 9.39 9.73
C LEU A 352 2.03 9.93 8.35
N ALA A 353 2.98 10.13 7.44
CA ALA A 353 2.72 10.63 6.10
C ALA A 353 1.77 9.73 5.30
N GLU A 354 1.86 8.40 5.46
CA GLU A 354 0.91 7.48 4.81
C GLU A 354 -0.55 7.75 5.23
N ARG A 355 -0.77 8.21 6.47
CA ARG A 355 -2.12 8.58 6.93
C ARG A 355 -2.51 9.97 6.45
N LEU A 356 -1.56 10.90 6.30
CA LEU A 356 -1.83 12.22 5.71
C LEU A 356 -2.33 12.13 4.27
N LEU A 357 -1.83 11.21 3.45
CA LEU A 357 -2.39 10.99 2.11
C LEU A 357 -3.90 10.66 2.18
N SER A 358 -4.28 9.76 3.08
CA SER A 358 -5.68 9.37 3.24
C SER A 358 -6.56 10.49 3.78
N ILE A 359 -6.03 11.29 4.71
CA ILE A 359 -6.71 12.48 5.25
C ILE A 359 -6.91 13.52 4.15
N PHE A 360 -5.89 13.72 3.30
CA PHE A 360 -5.98 14.63 2.16
C PHE A 360 -7.09 14.21 1.18
N ILE A 361 -7.14 12.93 0.82
CA ILE A 361 -8.19 12.37 -0.04
C ILE A 361 -9.57 12.51 0.60
N ALA A 362 -9.72 12.16 1.88
CA ALA A 362 -11.00 12.22 2.58
C ALA A 362 -11.55 13.66 2.67
N LYS A 363 -10.66 14.66 2.82
CA LYS A 363 -11.04 16.07 2.82
C LYS A 363 -11.40 16.58 1.43
N ASN A 364 -10.69 16.13 0.39
CA ASN A 364 -10.72 16.71 -0.94
C ASN A 364 -11.47 15.87 -1.99
N LEU A 365 -12.61 15.27 -1.60
CA LEU A 365 -13.53 14.56 -2.52
C LEU A 365 -14.18 15.47 -3.59
N LYS A 366 -13.84 16.77 -3.61
CA LYS A 366 -14.12 17.70 -4.72
C LYS A 366 -13.34 17.34 -6.00
N TYR A 367 -12.21 16.66 -5.86
CA TYR A 367 -11.38 16.22 -6.98
C TYR A 367 -11.90 14.92 -7.60
N THR A 368 -11.58 14.72 -8.87
CA THR A 368 -11.82 13.45 -9.58
C THR A 368 -10.71 12.46 -9.22
N ILE A 369 -11.04 11.45 -8.42
CA ILE A 369 -10.06 10.53 -7.84
C ILE A 369 -10.26 9.14 -8.43
N ALA A 370 -9.17 8.51 -8.85
CA ALA A 370 -9.18 7.17 -9.40
C ALA A 370 -8.25 6.21 -8.64
N ILE A 371 -8.67 4.96 -8.51
CA ILE A 371 -7.86 3.86 -8.01
C ILE A 371 -7.23 3.13 -9.19
N ALA A 372 -5.91 2.98 -9.14
CA ALA A 372 -5.12 2.22 -10.11
C ALA A 372 -4.55 0.94 -9.48
N ASP A 373 -4.34 -0.05 -10.34
CA ASP A 373 -3.67 -1.28 -9.94
C ASP A 373 -2.18 -1.00 -9.71
N LYS A 374 -1.59 -1.76 -8.78
CA LYS A 374 -0.15 -1.81 -8.56
C LYS A 374 0.36 -3.22 -8.78
N HIS A 375 1.64 -3.34 -9.08
CA HIS A 375 2.38 -4.60 -9.08
C HIS A 375 3.41 -4.58 -7.96
N PHE A 376 3.48 -5.65 -7.17
CA PHE A 376 4.53 -5.88 -6.19
C PHE A 376 5.63 -6.75 -6.80
N ILE A 377 6.84 -6.20 -6.86
CA ILE A 377 8.00 -6.85 -7.45
C ILE A 377 8.71 -7.64 -6.36
N GLU A 378 8.71 -8.98 -6.49
CA GLU A 378 9.30 -9.89 -5.51
C GLU A 378 10.82 -9.80 -5.43
#